data_AF-A0A524G885-F1
#
_entry.id   AF-A0A524G885-F1
#
_cell.length_a   1.000
_cell.length_b   1.000
_cell.length_c   1.000
_cell.angle_alpha   90.00
_cell.angle_beta   90.00
_cell.angle_gamma   90.00
#
_symmetry.space_group_name_H-M   'P 1'
#
loop_
_entity.id
_entity.type
_entity.pdbx_description
1 polymer ?
#
loop_
_entity_poly.entity_id
_entity_poly.type
_entity_poly.pdbx_seq_one_letter_code
_entity_poly.pdbx_strand_id
1 'polypeptide(L)' 'MPKSTKKSRKKKGSGPLPSGGAGLIRFFEDETPGIKIGPTTVVILASILVVSTIIAHVLYLVGN' A
#
# COMPACT_ATOMS: atom_id res chain seq x y z
N MET A 1 53.83 30.68 0.42
CA MET A 1 52.54 30.38 -0.25
C MET A 1 51.67 29.53 0.67
N PRO A 2 50.49 29.98 1.10
CA PRO A 2 49.49 29.07 1.65
C PRO A 2 48.27 29.00 0.71
N LYS A 3 47.97 27.81 0.17
CA LYS A 3 46.61 27.48 -0.30
C LYS A 3 46.03 26.47 0.67
N SER A 4 45.30 26.98 1.67
CA SER A 4 44.47 26.16 2.55
C SER A 4 43.20 25.76 1.79
N THR A 5 43.17 24.53 1.30
CA THR A 5 41.97 23.88 0.78
C THR A 5 41.28 23.14 1.92
N LYS A 6 40.16 23.68 2.44
CA LYS A 6 39.18 22.88 3.19
C LYS A 6 37.77 23.46 3.07
N LYS A 7 37.13 23.20 1.91
CA LYS A 7 35.68 23.40 1.75
C LYS A 7 34.96 22.20 2.35
N SER A 8 34.32 22.42 3.51
CA SER A 8 33.47 21.45 4.19
C SER A 8 32.29 21.05 3.29
N ARG A 9 32.35 19.85 2.69
CA ARG A 9 31.19 19.21 2.06
C ARG A 9 30.24 18.75 3.16
N LYS A 10 29.25 19.59 3.41
CA LYS A 10 28.08 19.36 4.27
C LYS A 10 27.40 18.05 3.88
N LYS A 11 27.49 17.03 4.75
CA LYS A 11 26.58 15.86 4.72
C LYS A 11 25.17 16.36 5.02
N LYS A 12 24.26 16.23 4.07
CA LYS A 12 22.83 16.01 4.36
C LYS A 12 22.21 15.31 3.16
N GLY A 13 21.74 14.09 3.36
CA GLY A 13 20.88 13.40 2.39
C GLY A 13 19.64 14.24 2.09
N SER A 14 18.92 13.86 1.04
CA SER A 14 17.82 14.59 0.40
C SER A 14 18.25 15.90 -0.27
N GLY A 15 18.58 15.78 -1.57
CA GLY A 15 18.52 16.93 -2.46
C GLY A 15 17.10 17.52 -2.45
N PRO A 16 16.91 18.80 -2.81
CA PRO A 16 15.58 19.41 -2.85
C PRO A 16 14.71 18.59 -3.80
N LEU A 17 13.69 17.92 -3.26
CA LEU A 17 12.68 17.25 -4.09
C LEU A 17 12.07 18.32 -5.01
N PRO A 18 11.92 18.03 -6.31
CA PRO A 18 11.47 19.02 -7.30
C PRO A 18 10.11 19.59 -6.88
N SER A 19 10.03 20.92 -6.79
CA SER A 19 8.92 21.69 -6.19
C SER A 19 7.60 21.67 -6.98
N GLY A 20 7.41 20.69 -7.88
CA GLY A 20 6.15 20.41 -8.57
C GLY A 20 5.58 19.01 -8.32
N GLY A 21 6.37 18.08 -7.78
CA GLY A 21 5.97 16.67 -7.56
C GLY A 21 5.87 16.26 -6.09
N ALA A 22 6.41 17.06 -5.16
CA ALA A 22 6.36 16.78 -3.73
C ALA A 22 4.93 16.82 -3.16
N GLY A 23 4.07 17.68 -3.72
CA GLY A 23 2.65 17.71 -3.41
C GLY A 23 1.98 16.42 -3.87
N LEU A 24 2.10 16.05 -5.16
CA LEU A 24 1.47 14.84 -5.69
C LEU A 24 1.93 13.57 -4.98
N ILE A 25 3.23 13.39 -4.66
CA ILE A 25 3.67 12.19 -3.92
C ILE A 25 3.10 12.16 -2.50
N ARG A 26 3.05 13.28 -1.78
CA ARG A 26 2.37 13.34 -0.47
C ARG A 26 0.86 13.18 -0.57
N PHE A 27 0.23 13.74 -1.59
CA PHE A 27 -1.20 13.59 -1.86
C PHE A 27 -1.52 12.14 -2.24
N PHE A 28 -0.68 11.43 -2.99
CA PHE A 28 -0.86 9.99 -3.24
C PHE A 28 -0.52 9.11 -2.03
N GLU A 29 0.37 9.55 -1.13
CA GLU A 29 0.61 8.90 0.17
C GLU A 29 -0.57 9.11 1.14
N ASP A 30 -1.20 10.29 1.13
CA ASP A 30 -2.31 10.66 2.02
C ASP A 30 -3.69 10.20 1.50
N GLU A 31 -3.90 9.99 0.18
CA GLU A 31 -5.19 9.61 -0.43
C GLU A 31 -5.52 8.10 -0.36
N THR A 32 -4.78 7.32 0.44
CA THR A 32 -5.21 5.96 0.83
C THR A 32 -5.50 5.80 2.32
N PRO A 33 -6.37 6.63 2.94
CA PRO A 33 -6.89 6.35 4.27
C PRO A 33 -7.93 5.23 4.15
N GLY A 34 -7.46 3.99 4.02
CA GLY A 34 -8.30 2.82 3.89
C GLY A 34 -7.70 1.62 4.60
N ILE A 35 -8.55 0.70 5.05
CA ILE A 35 -8.11 -0.61 5.53
C ILE A 35 -7.46 -1.32 4.33
N LYS A 36 -6.14 -1.49 4.38
CA LYS A 36 -5.41 -2.28 3.38
C LYS A 36 -5.77 -3.75 3.60
N ILE A 37 -6.74 -4.23 2.84
CA ILE A 37 -7.08 -5.65 2.80
C ILE A 37 -6.09 -6.32 1.84
N GLY A 38 -5.34 -7.30 2.36
CA GLY A 38 -4.42 -8.08 1.55
C GLY A 38 -5.18 -8.96 0.55
N PRO A 39 -4.61 -9.23 -0.63
CA PRO A 39 -5.24 -10.09 -1.64
C PRO A 39 -5.61 -11.48 -1.08
N THR A 40 -4.78 -12.02 -0.20
CA THR A 40 -5.03 -13.30 0.50
C THR A 40 -6.32 -13.27 1.32
N THR A 41 -6.60 -12.18 2.04
CA THR A 41 -7.80 -12.06 2.88
C THR A 41 -9.07 -12.08 2.01
N VAL A 42 -9.04 -11.39 0.86
CA VAL A 42 -10.17 -11.37 -0.09
C VAL A 42 -10.44 -12.76 -0.64
N VAL A 43 -9.39 -13.49 -1.04
CA VAL A 43 -9.52 -14.85 -1.58
C VAL A 43 -10.11 -15.81 -0.54
N ILE A 44 -9.67 -15.73 0.71
CA ILE A 44 -10.20 -16.56 1.79
C ILE A 44 -11.69 -16.25 2.02
N LEU A 45 -12.06 -14.97 2.12
CA LEU A 45 -13.45 -14.56 2.33
C LEU A 45 -14.37 -15.04 1.19
N ALA A 46 -13.92 -14.90 -0.06
CA ALA A 46 -14.63 -15.37 -1.23
C ALA A 46 -14.79 -16.89 -1.22
N SER A 47 -13.74 -17.64 -0.89
CA SER A 47 -13.78 -19.10 -0.81
C SER A 47 -14.80 -19.59 0.24
N ILE A 48 -14.86 -18.94 1.40
CA ILE A 48 -15.82 -19.28 2.46
C ILE A 48 -17.25 -19.07 1.98
N LEU A 49 -17.50 -17.94 1.31
CA LEU A 49 -18.83 -17.63 0.76
C LEU A 49 -19.29 -18.68 -0.25
N VAL A 50 -18.41 -19.06 -1.19
CA VAL A 50 -18.72 -20.08 -2.20
C VAL A 50 -19.06 -21.41 -1.53
N VAL A 51 -18.22 -21.89 -0.62
CA VAL A 51 -18.47 -23.15 0.10
C VAL A 51 -19.79 -23.10 0.89
N SER A 52 -20.06 -21.98 1.57
CA SER A 52 -21.32 -21.76 2.29
C SER A 52 -22.54 -21.87 1.38
N THR A 53 -22.51 -21.22 0.22
CA THR A 53 -23.61 -21.27 -0.75
C THR A 53 -23.84 -22.66 -1.32
N ILE A 54 -22.78 -23.42 -1.58
CA ILE A 54 -22.90 -24.82 -2.05
C ILE A 54 -23.55 -25.69 -0.98
N ILE A 55 -23.09 -25.59 0.27
CA ILE A 55 -23.65 -26.35 1.39
C ILE A 55 -25.12 -26.01 1.58
N ALA A 56 -25.47 -24.72 1.56
CA ALA A 56 -26.85 -24.27 1.68
C ALA A 56 -27.74 -24.79 0.53
N HIS A 57 -27.23 -24.79 -0.70
CA HIS A 57 -27.96 -25.29 -1.86
C HIS A 57 -28.19 -26.81 -1.78
N VAL A 58 -27.17 -27.57 -1.39
CA VAL A 58 -27.28 -29.03 -1.21
C VAL A 58 -28.23 -29.36 -0.06
N LEU A 59 -28.16 -28.64 1.07
CA LEU A 59 -29.09 -28.82 2.19
C LEU A 59 -30.53 -28.53 1.78
N TYR A 60 -30.76 -27.46 1.02
CA TYR A 60 -32.08 -27.14 0.51
C TYR A 60 -32.61 -28.22 -0.45
N LEU A 61 -31.74 -28.72 -1.35
CA LEU A 61 -32.09 -29.79 -2.29
C LEU A 61 -32.41 -31.12 -1.58
N VAL A 62 -31.68 -31.48 -0.52
CA VAL A 62 -31.91 -32.73 0.21
C VAL A 62 -33.15 -32.65 1.12
N GLY A 63 -33.48 -31.46 1.60
CA GLY A 63 -34.61 -31.23 2.50
C GLY A 63 -35.98 -31.09 1.82
N ASN A 64 -36.03 -30.94 0.49
CA ASN A 64 -37.25 -30.75 -0.30
C ASN A 64 -37.46 -31.87 -1.31
#